data_AF-A0A8T5ICI1-F1
#
_entry.id   AF-A0A8T5ICI1-F1
#
_cell.length_a   1.000
_cell.length_b   1.000
_cell.length_c   1.000
_cell.angle_alpha   90.00
_cell.angle_beta   90.00
_cell.angle_gamma   90.00
#
_symmetry.space_group_name_H-M   'P 1'
#
loop_
_entity.id
_entity.type
_entity.pdbx_description
1 polymer ?
#
loop_
_entity_poly.entity_id
_entity_poly.type
_entity_poly.pdbx_seq_one_letter_code
_entity_poly.pdbx_strand_id
1 'polypeptide(L)'
;MVGVSQTGGTLLDKIVDAIIPPKIVAFLNQDIFVRSWIWINYWSFVHFFAGVGFFFLFPTRIWIWVIINVVFEITEYLLAFGGHPLFVEEFIDIIWDLVFSIGGFLIAQLIFGRFMKFK
;
A
#
# COMPACT_ATOMS: atom_id res chain seq x y z
N MET A 1 5.45 6.52 -23.54
CA MET A 1 4.35 5.97 -22.72
C MET A 1 3.22 6.97 -22.80
N VAL A 2 2.12 6.58 -23.46
CA VAL A 2 0.96 7.43 -23.68
C VAL A 2 0.33 7.72 -22.32
N GLY A 3 0.16 9.00 -22.00
CA GLY A 3 -0.50 9.43 -20.77
C GLY A 3 -1.93 8.92 -20.78
N VAL A 4 -2.20 7.90 -19.96
CA VAL A 4 -3.55 7.49 -19.64
C VAL A 4 -4.12 8.61 -18.78
N SER A 5 -4.95 9.45 -19.39
CA SER A 5 -5.86 10.31 -18.65
C SER A 5 -6.75 9.37 -17.83
N GLN A 6 -6.56 9.35 -16.51
CA GLN A 6 -7.32 8.52 -15.57
C GLN A 6 -8.77 8.97 -15.40
N THR A 7 -9.24 9.96 -16.16
CA THR A 7 -10.52 10.59 -15.94
C THR A 7 -11.67 9.72 -16.46
N GLY A 8 -12.19 8.84 -15.61
CA GLY A 8 -13.60 8.44 -15.64
C GLY A 8 -14.55 9.63 -15.41
N GLY A 9 -13.99 10.76 -14.97
CA GLY A 9 -14.65 12.07 -14.87
C GLY A 9 -15.38 12.29 -13.55
N THR A 10 -15.20 11.39 -12.57
CA THR A 10 -15.93 11.43 -11.31
C THR A 10 -15.31 12.43 -10.32
N LEU A 11 -16.09 12.82 -9.30
CA LEU A 11 -15.59 13.67 -8.21
C LEU A 11 -14.48 12.97 -7.42
N LEU A 12 -14.57 11.64 -7.27
CA LEU A 12 -13.55 10.84 -6.61
C LEU A 12 -12.23 10.91 -7.37
N ASP A 13 -12.24 10.71 -8.69
CA ASP A 13 -11.03 10.79 -9.53
C ASP A 13 -10.31 12.13 -9.34
N LYS A 14 -11.07 13.24 -9.31
CA LYS A 14 -10.50 14.58 -9.11
C LYS A 14 -9.90 14.78 -7.72
N ILE A 15 -10.52 14.20 -6.69
CA ILE A 15 -9.99 14.24 -5.32
C ILE A 15 -8.71 13.43 -5.27
N VAL A 16 -8.69 12.23 -5.85
CA VAL A 16 -7.50 11.40 -5.83
C VAL A 16 -6.37 12.03 -6.66
N ASP A 17 -6.65 12.56 -7.85
CA ASP A 17 -5.66 13.29 -8.67
C ASP A 17 -5.06 14.52 -7.95
N ALA A 18 -5.83 15.17 -7.08
CA ALA A 18 -5.36 16.29 -6.28
C ALA A 18 -4.44 15.86 -5.12
N ILE A 19 -4.67 14.68 -4.55
CA ILE A 19 -3.90 14.14 -3.41
C ILE A 19 -2.68 13.38 -3.91
N ILE A 20 -2.85 12.54 -4.93
CA ILE A 20 -1.84 11.70 -5.55
C ILE A 20 -1.85 11.98 -7.05
N PRO A 21 -1.04 12.94 -7.53
CA PRO A 21 -0.99 13.28 -8.95
C PRO A 21 -0.72 12.07 -9.84
N PRO A 22 -1.26 12.01 -11.07
CA PRO A 22 -1.09 10.86 -11.97
C PRO A 22 0.36 10.43 -12.23
N LYS A 23 1.31 11.38 -12.17
CA LYS A 23 2.75 11.09 -12.29
C LYS A 23 3.28 10.29 -11.10
N ILE A 24 2.76 10.55 -9.90
CA ILE A 24 3.08 9.79 -8.69
C ILE A 24 2.44 8.41 -8.79
N VAL A 25 1.18 8.30 -9.22
CA VAL A 25 0.53 7.00 -9.46
C VAL A 25 1.34 6.15 -10.45
N ALA A 26 1.76 6.72 -11.58
CA ALA A 26 2.57 6.03 -12.57
C ALA A 26 3.96 5.61 -12.01
N PHE A 27 4.55 6.44 -11.15
CA PHE A 27 5.79 6.11 -10.46
C PHE A 27 5.59 4.97 -9.47
N LEU A 28 4.51 4.99 -8.69
CA LEU A 28 4.23 3.97 -7.68
C LEU A 28 3.96 2.59 -8.31
N ASN A 29 3.33 2.57 -9.47
CA ASN A 29 3.08 1.37 -10.28
C ASN A 29 4.30 0.89 -11.09
N GLN A 30 5.46 1.54 -10.97
CA GLN A 30 6.64 1.07 -11.69
C GLN A 30 7.23 -0.17 -11.00
N ASP A 31 7.30 -1.27 -11.76
CA ASP A 31 7.90 -2.51 -11.31
C ASP A 31 9.39 -2.37 -11.00
N ILE A 32 9.79 -2.93 -9.85
CA ILE A 32 11.19 -3.03 -9.43
C ILE A 32 11.67 -4.47 -9.64
N PHE A 33 10.83 -5.44 -9.32
CA PHE A 33 11.12 -6.85 -9.50
C PHE A 33 9.86 -7.66 -9.72
N VAL A 34 9.82 -8.45 -10.80
CA VAL A 34 8.68 -9.32 -11.12
C VAL A 34 9.18 -10.73 -11.41
N ARG A 35 8.64 -11.72 -10.69
CA ARG A 35 8.73 -13.16 -10.97
C ARG A 35 7.36 -13.79 -10.74
N SER A 36 7.19 -15.04 -11.18
CA SER A 36 5.91 -15.78 -11.13
C SER A 36 5.21 -15.83 -9.77
N TRP A 37 5.90 -15.54 -8.67
CA TRP A 37 5.38 -15.60 -7.31
C TRP A 37 5.68 -14.36 -6.47
N ILE A 38 6.46 -13.41 -7.00
CA ILE A 38 6.92 -12.23 -6.27
C ILE A 38 6.72 -11.02 -7.18
N TRP A 39 5.95 -10.07 -6.70
CA TRP A 39 5.83 -8.75 -7.31
C TRP A 39 6.32 -7.71 -6.31
N ILE A 40 7.25 -6.88 -6.74
CA ILE A 40 7.71 -5.71 -6.00
C ILE A 40 7.64 -4.51 -6.93
N ASN A 41 6.80 -3.55 -6.58
CA ASN A 41 6.71 -2.23 -7.19
C ASN A 41 7.05 -1.17 -6.13
N TYR A 42 6.88 0.12 -6.44
CA TYR A 42 7.12 1.17 -5.46
C TYR A 42 6.01 1.26 -4.40
N TRP A 43 4.79 0.78 -4.68
CA TRP A 43 3.73 0.62 -3.68
C TRP A 43 4.16 -0.29 -2.54
N SER A 44 4.85 -1.40 -2.82
CA SER A 44 5.40 -2.30 -1.80
C SER A 44 6.25 -1.56 -0.74
N PHE A 45 6.99 -0.52 -1.14
CA PHE A 45 7.75 0.33 -0.21
C PHE A 45 6.84 1.24 0.61
N VAL A 46 5.78 1.80 0.01
CA VAL A 46 4.77 2.59 0.73
C VAL A 46 4.12 1.73 1.82
N HIS A 47 3.68 0.52 1.49
CA HIS A 47 3.12 -0.44 2.46
C HIS A 47 4.13 -0.74 3.57
N PHE A 48 5.38 -1.07 3.21
CA PHE A 48 6.44 -1.33 4.19
C PHE A 48 6.63 -0.16 5.16
N PHE A 49 6.81 1.05 4.66
CA PHE A 49 7.04 2.23 5.51
C PHE A 49 5.77 2.64 6.27
N ALA A 50 4.57 2.38 5.76
CA ALA A 50 3.34 2.54 6.50
C ALA A 50 3.31 1.62 7.73
N GLY A 51 3.74 0.37 7.59
CA GLY A 51 3.89 -0.56 8.72
C GLY A 51 4.92 -0.12 9.75
N VAL A 52 6.07 0.37 9.30
CA VAL A 52 7.09 0.98 10.17
C VAL A 52 6.52 2.18 10.92
N GLY A 53 5.84 3.09 10.23
CA GLY A 53 5.21 4.28 10.82
C GLY A 53 4.13 3.91 11.84
N PHE A 54 3.28 2.93 11.52
CA PHE A 54 2.25 2.45 12.44
C PHE A 54 2.85 1.84 13.70
N PHE A 55 3.96 1.10 13.59
CA PHE A 55 4.68 0.61 14.77
C PHE A 55 5.12 1.75 15.70
N PHE A 56 5.66 2.85 15.17
CA PHE A 56 6.09 3.97 16.02
C PHE A 56 4.92 4.67 16.73
N LEU A 57 3.72 4.67 16.15
CA LEU A 57 2.52 5.24 16.76
C LEU A 57 1.82 4.26 17.72
N PHE A 58 1.72 2.99 17.34
CA PHE A 58 0.94 1.96 18.03
C PHE A 58 1.68 0.61 18.11
N PRO A 59 2.79 0.55 18.85
CA PRO A 59 3.76 -0.55 18.79
C PRO A 59 3.25 -1.91 19.32
N THR A 60 2.17 -1.89 20.12
CA THR A 60 1.54 -3.11 20.68
C THR A 60 0.31 -3.56 19.90
N ARG A 61 -0.09 -2.82 18.84
CA ARG A 61 -1.37 -2.98 18.16
C ARG A 61 -1.26 -3.66 16.79
N ILE A 62 -0.42 -4.69 16.67
CA ILE A 62 -0.23 -5.42 15.40
C ILE A 62 -1.55 -5.96 14.82
N TRP A 63 -2.46 -6.47 15.65
CA TRP A 63 -3.75 -6.99 15.18
C TRP A 63 -4.63 -5.90 14.59
N ILE A 64 -4.58 -4.68 15.14
CA ILE A 64 -5.27 -3.53 14.56
C ILE A 64 -4.65 -3.19 13.21
N TRP A 65 -3.32 -3.23 13.10
CA TRP A 65 -2.63 -3.00 11.83
C TRP A 65 -3.03 -4.01 10.76
N VAL A 66 -3.07 -5.31 11.10
CA VAL A 66 -3.51 -6.36 10.18
C VAL A 66 -4.94 -6.10 9.70
N ILE A 67 -5.87 -5.75 10.59
CA ILE A 67 -7.26 -5.43 10.23
C ILE A 67 -7.31 -4.22 9.30
N ILE A 68 -6.58 -3.14 9.60
CA ILE A 68 -6.52 -1.94 8.77
C ILE A 68 -6.07 -2.31 7.35
N ASN A 69 -5.01 -3.10 7.21
CA ASN A 69 -4.50 -3.49 5.91
C ASN A 69 -5.50 -4.37 5.16
N VAL A 70 -6.07 -5.38 5.80
CA VAL A 70 -7.10 -6.22 5.15
C VAL A 70 -8.30 -5.39 4.66
N VAL A 71 -8.76 -4.42 5.45
CA VAL A 71 -9.84 -3.51 5.03
C VAL A 71 -9.41 -2.61 3.88
N PHE A 72 -8.16 -2.14 3.88
CA PHE A 72 -7.59 -1.33 2.82
C PHE A 72 -7.54 -2.10 1.49
N GLU A 73 -6.95 -3.30 1.48
CA GLU A 73 -6.89 -4.16 0.27
C GLU A 73 -8.27 -4.51 -0.27
N ILE A 74 -9.25 -4.82 0.60
CA ILE A 74 -10.63 -5.06 0.17
C ILE A 74 -11.21 -3.80 -0.49
N THR A 75 -10.90 -2.63 0.06
CA THR A 75 -11.37 -1.36 -0.50
C THR A 75 -10.72 -1.10 -1.86
N GLU A 76 -9.42 -1.32 -2.00
CA GLU A 76 -8.68 -1.19 -3.26
C GLU A 76 -9.21 -2.15 -4.32
N TYR A 77 -9.37 -3.43 -3.97
CA TYR A 77 -9.95 -4.44 -4.87
C TYR A 77 -11.36 -4.06 -5.35
N LEU A 78 -12.23 -3.54 -4.46
CA LEU A 78 -13.57 -3.10 -4.82
C LEU A 78 -13.55 -1.86 -5.74
N LEU A 79 -12.62 -0.93 -5.52
CA LEU A 79 -12.43 0.25 -6.38
C LEU A 79 -11.81 -0.13 -7.73
N ALA A 80 -10.92 -1.11 -7.76
CA ALA A 80 -10.33 -1.70 -8.96
C ALA A 80 -11.39 -2.34 -9.86
N PHE A 81 -12.31 -3.11 -9.26
CA PHE A 81 -13.45 -3.70 -9.99
C PHE A 81 -14.38 -2.64 -10.58
N GLY A 82 -14.45 -1.45 -9.98
CA GLY A 82 -15.13 -0.27 -10.51
C GLY A 82 -14.43 0.42 -11.68
N GLY A 83 -13.26 -0.08 -12.12
CA GLY A 83 -12.46 0.49 -13.19
C GLY A 83 -11.61 1.69 -12.78
N HIS A 84 -11.36 1.86 -11.47
CA HIS A 84 -10.58 3.00 -10.98
C HIS A 84 -9.08 2.80 -11.27
N PRO A 85 -8.45 3.68 -12.05
CA PRO A 85 -7.11 3.45 -12.59
C PRO A 85 -5.97 3.63 -11.58
N LEU A 86 -6.25 4.08 -10.35
CA LEU A 86 -5.28 4.03 -9.24
C LEU A 86 -5.02 2.61 -8.74
N PHE A 87 -6.01 1.72 -8.86
CA PHE A 87 -6.01 0.39 -8.25
C PHE A 87 -6.21 -0.60 -9.39
N VAL A 88 -5.13 -0.89 -10.14
CA VAL A 88 -5.13 -1.94 -11.17
C VAL A 88 -4.32 -3.09 -10.61
N GLU A 89 -4.80 -3.64 -9.49
CA GLU A 89 -4.08 -4.69 -8.78
C GLU A 89 -4.43 -6.06 -9.36
N GLU A 90 -3.40 -6.79 -9.76
CA GLU A 90 -3.51 -8.23 -9.86
C GLU A 90 -3.58 -8.82 -8.44
N PHE A 91 -4.33 -9.90 -8.25
CA PHE A 91 -4.49 -10.55 -6.93
C PHE A 91 -3.17 -10.90 -6.22
N ILE A 92 -2.08 -11.05 -7.00
CA ILE A 92 -0.74 -11.28 -6.48
C ILE A 92 -0.18 -10.04 -5.76
N ASP A 93 -0.51 -8.83 -6.22
CA ASP A 93 -0.05 -7.56 -5.65
C ASP A 93 -0.61 -7.38 -4.23
N ILE A 94 -1.92 -7.60 -4.04
CA ILE A 94 -2.62 -7.58 -2.74
C ILE A 94 -1.88 -8.42 -1.68
N ILE A 95 -1.45 -9.63 -2.04
CA ILE A 95 -0.75 -10.52 -1.10
C ILE A 95 0.59 -9.91 -0.70
N TRP A 96 1.33 -9.37 -1.67
CA TRP A 96 2.63 -8.79 -1.40
C TRP A 96 2.53 -7.48 -0.62
N ASP A 97 1.53 -6.65 -0.87
CA ASP A 97 1.31 -5.41 -0.12
C ASP A 97 0.98 -5.68 1.36
N LEU A 98 0.15 -6.70 1.65
CA LEU A 98 -0.03 -7.19 3.02
C LEU A 98 1.28 -7.68 3.64
N VAL A 99 2.07 -8.48 2.90
CA VAL A 99 3.35 -9.01 3.38
C VAL A 99 4.34 -7.89 3.68
N PHE A 100 4.47 -6.90 2.80
CA PHE A 100 5.36 -5.77 2.98
C PHE A 100 4.91 -4.90 4.15
N SER A 101 3.61 -4.62 4.26
CA SER A 101 3.05 -3.80 5.34
C SER A 101 3.22 -4.44 6.72
N ILE A 102 2.85 -5.71 6.86
CA ILE A 102 3.02 -6.45 8.12
C ILE A 102 4.51 -6.66 8.41
N GLY A 103 5.30 -6.94 7.38
CA GLY A 103 6.76 -7.08 7.46
C GLY A 103 7.42 -5.81 7.99
N GLY A 104 7.03 -4.64 7.52
CA GLY A 104 7.53 -3.35 8.00
C GLY A 104 7.26 -3.14 9.49
N PHE A 105 6.05 -3.45 9.96
CA PHE A 105 5.71 -3.40 11.38
C PHE A 105 6.57 -4.34 12.21
N LEU A 106 6.69 -5.61 11.80
CA LEU A 106 7.43 -6.63 12.54
C LEU A 106 8.93 -6.37 12.59
N ILE A 107 9.52 -5.89 11.48
CA ILE A 107 10.93 -5.50 11.42
C ILE A 107 11.19 -4.31 12.34
N ALA A 108 10.32 -3.29 12.31
CA ALA A 108 10.43 -2.16 13.22
C ALA A 108 10.31 -2.61 14.69
N GLN A 109 9.37 -3.51 14.99
CA GLN A 109 9.21 -4.09 16.32
C GLN A 109 10.45 -4.88 16.77
N LEU A 110 11.05 -5.67 15.88
CA LEU A 110 12.26 -6.44 16.20
C LEU A 110 13.46 -5.53 16.51
N ILE A 111 13.66 -4.49 15.70
CA ILE A 111 14.80 -3.58 15.81
C ILE A 111 14.62 -2.62 17.00
N PHE A 112 13.44 -2.02 17.13
CA PHE A 112 13.20 -0.91 18.06
C PHE A 112 12.43 -1.31 19.32
N GLY A 113 11.81 -2.49 19.35
CA GLY A 113 10.98 -2.93 20.48
C GLY A 113 11.75 -3.06 21.80
N ARG A 114 13.07 -3.24 21.76
CA ARG A 114 13.92 -3.25 22.96
C ARG A 114 14.15 -1.85 23.56
N PHE A 115 14.05 -0.80 22.75
CA PHE A 115 14.30 0.59 23.17
C PHE A 115 13.03 1.28 23.64
N MET A 116 11.89 0.88 23.09
CA MET A 116 10.60 1.40 23.49
C MET A 116 10.09 0.59 24.69
N LYS A 117 10.41 1.04 25.91
CA LYS A 117 9.84 0.46 27.13
C LYS A 117 8.35 0.77 27.18
N PHE A 118 7.51 -0.16 26.74
CA PHE A 118 6.06 -0.04 26.86
C PHE A 118 5.65 -0.32 28.31
N LYS A 119 5.10 0.71 28.98
CA LYS A 119 4.39 0.59 30.25
C LYS A 119 2.91 0.40 30.00
#